data_AF-A0A2V7K7B0-F1
#
_entry.id   AF-A0A2V7K7B0-F1
#
_cell.length_a   1.000
_cell.length_b   1.000
_cell.length_c   1.000
_cell.angle_alpha   90.00
_cell.angle_beta   90.00
_cell.angle_gamma   90.00
#
_symmetry.space_group_name_H-M   'P 1'
#
loop_
_entity.id
_entity.type
_entity.pdbx_description
1 polymer ?
#
loop_
_entity_poly.entity_id
_entity_poly.type
_entity_poly.pdbx_seq_one_letter_code
_entity_poly.pdbx_strand_id
1 'polypeptide(L)'
;WTGLPGHIRFDIGKFRQQFGELNRWHLHALSETEYPLAIRSYLGADGLAGTGISLYRAFGGLGTHEVTAQVTRSETDSLFGGSGRPSYHVHLLNFWQLTRSTYMQLGGTGLYGTNPGQSLRTKVGGVDFRLTWRPPARALYREWTLRGELYALRKEYAASGATHLGYYVGTTYKLGSRACVTTMSSTQTRPGSRGRLSRHSPCGRASGSSCGRSTPGPRRRGSTRRTRSPCRRFGRSDHTNTRPTDMLPFIPLLVALHGTPVPPADKVKVVTSLTTYAAIAREIVGERGTVSSIANGDENPHYVQPKPSFVPTLSQADVFVTTGLDLELWVPALLDKANNPKVTEGGPGYVAAYAGIDLLDVPTSFSRAQGDIHVYGNPHIWTGPLNAVQIARNVLTGLKRVSPENADYFTQREKDFEDRMYRALFGDELVKLLGGATLADLDRQGKLFDFLQSKSYQGTALATRLGGWLKEALPFRGKAVACYHKEWDYFSREYGLPCVDYIEPKPGIPPTPGHVLEVINEMRDQHIQVLFSTNYYDRSQVLEVAQRTGAKAVIVPSNTNGAPGINSYFDLMNLWISELARAFGGGGPAAN
;
A
#
# COMPACT_ATOMS: atom_id res chain seq x y z
N TRP A 1 -4.42 0.19 -11.17
CA TRP A 1 -4.91 -1.20 -11.08
C TRP A 1 -6.24 -1.29 -11.81
N THR A 2 -6.40 -2.25 -12.72
CA THR A 2 -7.66 -2.51 -13.42
C THR A 2 -7.94 -4.01 -13.46
N GLY A 3 -9.15 -4.41 -13.08
CA GLY A 3 -9.63 -5.78 -13.27
C GLY A 3 -10.01 -6.00 -14.73
N LEU A 4 -9.32 -6.89 -15.42
CA LEU A 4 -9.65 -7.33 -16.77
C LEU A 4 -10.54 -8.59 -16.73
N PRO A 5 -11.39 -8.82 -17.75
CA PRO A 5 -12.25 -10.00 -17.82
C PRO A 5 -11.49 -11.32 -17.64
N GLY A 6 -12.09 -12.27 -16.94
CA GLY A 6 -11.51 -13.60 -16.69
C GLY A 6 -10.57 -13.69 -15.47
N HIS A 7 -10.77 -12.82 -14.48
CA HIS A 7 -10.00 -12.73 -13.22
C HIS A 7 -8.52 -12.39 -13.42
N ILE A 8 -8.23 -11.47 -14.35
CA ILE A 8 -6.87 -10.99 -14.62
C ILE A 8 -6.73 -9.60 -14.00
N ARG A 9 -5.75 -9.42 -13.12
CA ARG A 9 -5.38 -8.13 -12.52
C ARG A 9 -4.32 -7.47 -13.41
N PHE A 10 -4.51 -6.20 -13.75
CA PHE A 10 -3.51 -5.38 -14.46
C PHE A 10 -3.03 -4.22 -13.58
N ASP A 11 -1.72 -4.08 -13.53
CA ASP A 11 -1.00 -3.20 -12.61
C ASP A 11 -0.06 -2.30 -13.43
N ILE A 12 0.05 -1.02 -13.08
CA ILE A 12 1.02 -0.10 -13.68
C ILE A 12 1.48 0.90 -12.63
N GLY A 13 2.80 1.11 -12.52
CA GLY A 13 3.42 1.93 -11.47
C GLY A 13 4.81 1.41 -11.10
N LYS A 14 5.29 1.74 -9.89
CA LYS A 14 6.53 1.21 -9.33
C LYS A 14 6.22 0.22 -8.22
N PHE A 15 6.84 -0.96 -8.25
CA PHE A 15 6.56 -2.06 -7.31
C PHE A 15 7.75 -3.01 -7.15
N ARG A 16 7.74 -3.84 -6.11
CA ARG A 16 8.66 -4.99 -5.96
C ARG A 16 8.23 -6.13 -6.88
N GLN A 17 9.17 -6.75 -7.58
CA GLN A 17 8.88 -7.88 -8.47
C GLN A 17 8.53 -9.16 -7.68
N GLN A 18 7.70 -10.03 -8.26
CA GLN A 18 7.26 -11.31 -7.68
C GLN A 18 8.36 -12.40 -7.77
N PHE A 19 9.59 -12.11 -7.35
CA PHE A 19 10.70 -13.07 -7.43
C PHE A 19 10.75 -13.95 -6.18
N GLY A 20 10.48 -15.26 -6.36
CA GLY A 20 10.53 -16.24 -5.29
C GLY A 20 9.56 -15.98 -4.13
N GLU A 21 9.82 -16.58 -2.98
CA GLU A 21 9.03 -16.28 -1.77
C GLU A 21 9.40 -14.90 -1.22
N LEU A 22 10.70 -14.62 -1.03
CA LEU A 22 11.15 -13.56 -0.10
C LEU A 22 11.35 -12.17 -0.71
N ASN A 23 11.43 -11.98 -2.04
CA ASN A 23 11.77 -10.65 -2.58
C ASN A 23 10.74 -9.55 -2.26
N ARG A 24 9.44 -9.92 -2.22
CA ARG A 24 8.36 -8.98 -1.91
C ARG A 24 8.28 -8.61 -0.43
N TRP A 25 8.72 -9.47 0.47
CA TRP A 25 8.66 -9.21 1.91
C TRP A 25 9.73 -8.21 2.34
N HIS A 26 9.39 -7.44 3.36
CA HIS A 26 10.32 -6.62 4.12
C HIS A 26 10.90 -7.45 5.28
N LEU A 27 12.08 -7.08 5.77
CA LEU A 27 12.83 -7.91 6.71
C LEU A 27 12.13 -8.08 8.07
N HIS A 28 11.43 -7.03 8.53
CA HIS A 28 10.61 -7.06 9.75
C HIS A 28 9.48 -8.11 9.69
N ALA A 29 9.03 -8.50 8.48
CA ALA A 29 7.92 -9.45 8.27
C ALA A 29 8.42 -10.91 8.20
N LEU A 30 9.73 -11.08 8.32
CA LEU A 30 10.43 -12.34 8.43
C LEU A 30 10.81 -12.55 9.91
N SER A 31 11.14 -13.79 10.26
CA SER A 31 11.57 -14.18 11.60
C SER A 31 13.10 -14.33 11.66
N GLU A 32 13.77 -13.80 10.65
CA GLU A 32 15.21 -13.79 10.39
C GLU A 32 15.74 -12.35 10.54
N THR A 33 16.88 -12.16 11.20
CA THR A 33 17.47 -10.83 11.43
C THR A 33 18.19 -10.23 10.21
N GLU A 34 18.43 -11.03 9.16
CA GLU A 34 18.98 -10.58 7.88
C GLU A 34 18.37 -11.36 6.71
N TYR A 35 18.25 -10.73 5.54
CA TYR A 35 17.90 -11.46 4.31
C TYR A 35 18.98 -12.50 3.98
N PRO A 36 18.61 -13.67 3.42
CA PRO A 36 19.59 -14.67 2.99
C PRO A 36 20.63 -14.11 2.00
N LEU A 37 21.85 -14.64 2.09
CA LEU A 37 23.03 -14.12 1.39
C LEU A 37 22.85 -14.16 -0.14
N ALA A 38 22.20 -15.20 -0.64
CA ALA A 38 21.88 -15.36 -2.06
C ALA A 38 20.98 -14.22 -2.60
N ILE A 39 19.97 -13.78 -1.84
CA ILE A 39 19.12 -12.63 -2.21
C ILE A 39 19.98 -11.37 -2.30
N ARG A 40 20.70 -11.05 -1.22
CA ARG A 40 21.51 -9.81 -1.12
C ARG A 40 22.55 -9.70 -2.23
N SER A 41 23.08 -10.81 -2.73
CA SER A 41 24.16 -10.78 -3.74
C SER A 41 23.69 -11.02 -5.18
N TYR A 42 22.59 -11.76 -5.41
CA TYR A 42 22.05 -11.99 -6.74
C TYR A 42 20.95 -11.00 -7.12
N LEU A 43 20.06 -10.65 -6.20
CA LEU A 43 19.03 -9.63 -6.43
C LEU A 43 19.52 -8.24 -6.00
N GLY A 44 20.57 -8.15 -5.18
CA GLY A 44 21.07 -6.91 -4.58
C GLY A 44 20.51 -6.70 -3.17
N ALA A 45 21.11 -5.78 -2.41
CA ALA A 45 20.63 -5.43 -1.07
C ALA A 45 19.16 -4.96 -1.10
N ASP A 46 18.79 -4.22 -2.15
CA ASP A 46 17.45 -3.67 -2.38
C ASP A 46 16.54 -4.62 -3.18
N GLY A 47 17.06 -5.79 -3.55
CA GLY A 47 16.42 -6.80 -4.36
C GLY A 47 15.82 -6.26 -5.67
N LEU A 48 14.75 -6.91 -6.12
CA LEU A 48 14.08 -6.56 -7.38
C LEU A 48 12.88 -5.65 -7.13
N ALA A 49 13.00 -4.40 -7.57
CA ALA A 49 11.92 -3.43 -7.69
C ALA A 49 12.16 -2.57 -8.95
N GLY A 50 11.11 -1.98 -9.51
CA GLY A 50 11.24 -1.11 -10.68
C GLY A 50 9.90 -0.57 -11.18
N THR A 51 9.97 0.42 -12.06
CA THR A 51 8.79 1.02 -12.69
C THR A 51 8.33 0.18 -13.88
N GLY A 52 7.06 -0.20 -13.99
CA GLY A 52 6.58 -1.05 -15.07
C GLY A 52 5.11 -1.42 -15.03
N ILE A 53 4.81 -2.57 -15.65
CA ILE A 53 3.50 -3.19 -15.77
C ILE A 53 3.56 -4.59 -15.16
N SER A 54 2.49 -5.01 -14.49
CA SER A 54 2.32 -6.36 -13.97
C SER A 54 0.92 -6.91 -14.32
N LEU A 55 0.86 -8.21 -14.59
CA LEU A 55 -0.32 -8.99 -14.95
C LEU A 55 -0.37 -10.21 -14.03
N TYR A 56 -1.43 -10.36 -13.26
CA TYR A 56 -1.63 -11.47 -12.32
C TYR A 56 -2.93 -12.21 -12.62
N ARG A 57 -2.93 -13.54 -12.48
CA ARG A 57 -4.12 -14.39 -12.59
C ARG A 57 -4.02 -15.59 -11.65
N ALA A 58 -5.05 -15.79 -10.84
CA ALA A 58 -5.25 -17.01 -10.06
C ALA A 58 -6.24 -17.97 -10.74
N PHE A 59 -6.08 -19.27 -10.56
CA PHE A 59 -7.02 -20.31 -11.00
C PHE A 59 -6.93 -21.57 -10.11
N GLY A 60 -8.05 -22.26 -9.94
CA GLY A 60 -8.14 -23.48 -9.13
C GLY A 60 -7.97 -24.77 -9.95
N GLY A 61 -7.73 -25.88 -9.25
CA GLY A 61 -7.59 -27.21 -9.82
C GLY A 61 -7.24 -28.23 -8.74
N LEU A 62 -6.21 -29.05 -8.97
CA LEU A 62 -5.53 -29.80 -7.91
C LEU A 62 -4.66 -28.83 -7.09
N GLY A 63 -5.31 -28.01 -6.27
CA GLY A 63 -4.70 -26.86 -5.58
C GLY A 63 -5.17 -25.51 -6.13
N THR A 64 -4.46 -24.45 -5.74
CA THR A 64 -4.58 -23.10 -6.31
C THR A 64 -3.29 -22.76 -7.03
N HIS A 65 -3.40 -22.12 -8.19
CA HIS A 65 -2.27 -21.73 -9.03
C HIS A 65 -2.34 -20.24 -9.32
N GLU A 66 -1.23 -19.54 -9.17
CA GLU A 66 -1.10 -18.10 -9.40
C GLU A 66 0.00 -17.85 -10.43
N VAL A 67 -0.30 -17.09 -11.49
CA VAL A 67 0.68 -16.69 -12.51
C VAL A 67 0.81 -15.18 -12.51
N THR A 68 2.04 -14.70 -12.34
CA THR A 68 2.40 -13.28 -12.37
C THR A 68 3.43 -13.02 -13.47
N ALA A 69 3.06 -12.23 -14.49
CA ALA A 69 3.95 -11.80 -15.57
C ALA A 69 4.16 -10.28 -15.47
N GLN A 70 5.40 -9.81 -15.46
CA GLN A 70 5.75 -8.40 -15.22
C GLN A 70 6.80 -7.92 -16.21
N VAL A 71 6.69 -6.66 -16.65
CA VAL A 71 7.67 -5.98 -17.50
C VAL A 71 8.03 -4.66 -16.84
N THR A 72 9.28 -4.53 -16.40
CA THR A 72 9.73 -3.38 -15.59
C THR A 72 11.06 -2.81 -16.10
N ARG A 73 11.35 -1.54 -15.79
CA ARG A 73 12.65 -0.94 -16.05
C ARG A 73 13.71 -1.59 -15.15
N SER A 74 14.83 -1.95 -15.76
CA SER A 74 15.98 -2.55 -15.09
C SER A 74 16.79 -1.49 -14.36
N GLU A 75 16.26 -1.06 -13.22
CA GLU A 75 16.85 -0.02 -12.35
C GLU A 75 17.93 -0.61 -11.39
N THR A 76 17.99 -1.94 -11.22
CA THR A 76 18.89 -2.62 -10.27
C THR A 76 20.33 -2.77 -10.77
N ASP A 77 21.30 -2.17 -10.08
CA ASP A 77 22.73 -2.24 -10.45
C ASP A 77 23.36 -3.64 -10.36
N SER A 78 23.06 -4.38 -9.29
CA SER A 78 23.62 -5.73 -9.03
C SER A 78 23.43 -6.70 -10.20
N LEU A 79 22.26 -6.64 -10.85
CA LEU A 79 21.90 -7.46 -12.00
C LEU A 79 22.20 -6.76 -13.31
N PHE A 80 21.65 -5.56 -13.49
CA PHE A 80 21.49 -4.91 -14.78
C PHE A 80 22.37 -3.67 -14.99
N GLY A 81 23.04 -3.15 -13.96
CA GLY A 81 23.94 -1.98 -14.06
C GLY A 81 23.21 -0.72 -14.53
N GLY A 82 22.17 -0.31 -13.81
CA GLY A 82 21.42 0.93 -14.06
C GLY A 82 20.83 1.10 -15.47
N SER A 83 20.65 0.02 -16.24
CA SER A 83 20.47 0.13 -17.70
C SER A 83 19.17 0.81 -18.14
N GLY A 84 18.15 0.85 -17.28
CA GLY A 84 16.81 1.36 -17.60
C GLY A 84 16.05 0.55 -18.67
N ARG A 85 16.67 -0.47 -19.27
CA ARG A 85 16.10 -1.34 -20.30
C ARG A 85 14.98 -2.21 -19.71
N PRO A 86 14.03 -2.71 -20.51
CA PRO A 86 13.01 -3.63 -19.99
C PRO A 86 13.66 -4.95 -19.49
N SER A 87 13.25 -5.36 -18.29
CA SER A 87 13.36 -6.72 -17.78
C SER A 87 11.97 -7.37 -17.76
N TYR A 88 11.94 -8.65 -18.08
CA TYR A 88 10.77 -9.50 -18.21
C TYR A 88 10.82 -10.55 -17.13
N HIS A 89 9.74 -10.67 -16.36
CA HIS A 89 9.66 -11.48 -15.17
C HIS A 89 8.40 -12.35 -15.25
N VAL A 90 8.52 -13.65 -14.98
CA VAL A 90 7.38 -14.56 -14.82
C VAL A 90 7.58 -15.37 -13.55
N HIS A 91 6.56 -15.44 -12.70
CA HIS A 91 6.49 -16.35 -11.56
C HIS A 91 5.19 -17.15 -11.62
N LEU A 92 5.31 -18.45 -11.36
CA LEU A 92 4.19 -19.36 -11.14
C LEU A 92 4.28 -19.85 -9.69
N LEU A 93 3.26 -19.59 -8.88
CA LEU A 93 3.10 -20.17 -7.55
C LEU A 93 2.04 -21.25 -7.58
N ASN A 94 2.27 -22.35 -6.88
CA ASN A 94 1.31 -23.43 -6.70
C ASN A 94 1.10 -23.64 -5.19
N PHE A 95 -0.15 -23.76 -4.76
CA PHE A 95 -0.56 -23.92 -3.37
C PHE A 95 -1.43 -25.16 -3.18
N TRP A 96 -1.09 -25.99 -2.20
CA TRP A 96 -1.84 -27.17 -1.82
C TRP A 96 -2.14 -27.19 -0.32
N GLN A 97 -3.41 -27.39 0.02
CA GLN A 97 -3.79 -27.77 1.37
C GLN A 97 -3.67 -29.30 1.51
N LEU A 98 -2.56 -29.77 2.06
CA LEU A 98 -2.28 -31.20 2.26
C LEU A 98 -3.16 -31.79 3.37
N THR A 99 -3.45 -31.02 4.42
CA THR A 99 -4.38 -31.40 5.50
C THR A 99 -5.10 -30.17 6.08
N ARG A 100 -6.01 -30.36 7.04
CA ARG A 100 -6.61 -29.24 7.81
C ARG A 100 -5.60 -28.40 8.60
N SER A 101 -4.35 -28.85 8.74
CA SER A 101 -3.27 -28.17 9.46
C SER A 101 -1.97 -28.02 8.68
N THR A 102 -1.90 -28.48 7.42
CA THR A 102 -0.66 -28.51 6.65
C THR A 102 -0.88 -27.94 5.25
N TYR A 103 -0.07 -26.95 4.90
CA TYR A 103 -0.12 -26.22 3.63
C TYR A 103 1.26 -26.28 2.97
N MET A 104 1.29 -26.48 1.66
CA MET A 104 2.51 -26.47 0.86
C MET A 104 2.39 -25.44 -0.27
N GLN A 105 3.47 -24.72 -0.52
CA GLN A 105 3.69 -23.88 -1.69
C GLN A 105 4.93 -24.37 -2.44
N LEU A 106 4.87 -24.32 -3.77
CA LEU A 106 6.01 -24.50 -4.67
C LEU A 106 5.91 -23.47 -5.79
N GLY A 107 6.87 -22.55 -5.82
CA GLY A 107 6.96 -21.51 -6.83
C GLY A 107 8.16 -21.70 -7.77
N GLY A 108 8.08 -21.04 -8.92
CA GLY A 108 9.16 -20.97 -9.89
C GLY A 108 9.17 -19.63 -10.59
N THR A 109 10.31 -18.93 -10.56
CA THR A 109 10.52 -17.64 -11.21
C THR A 109 11.53 -17.73 -12.35
N GLY A 110 11.23 -17.05 -13.46
CA GLY A 110 12.20 -16.69 -14.50
C GLY A 110 12.25 -15.18 -14.71
N LEU A 111 13.45 -14.60 -14.58
CA LEU A 111 13.75 -13.20 -14.89
C LEU A 111 14.75 -13.13 -16.05
N TYR A 112 14.50 -12.23 -17.01
CA TYR A 112 15.37 -11.95 -18.14
C TYR A 112 15.48 -10.43 -18.37
N GLY A 113 16.69 -9.93 -18.59
CA GLY A 113 16.92 -8.52 -18.92
C GLY A 113 18.23 -8.28 -19.65
N THR A 114 18.48 -7.01 -20.00
CA THR A 114 19.65 -6.60 -20.79
C THR A 114 20.39 -5.44 -20.15
N ASN A 115 21.70 -5.57 -20.10
CA ASN A 115 22.61 -4.61 -19.46
C ASN A 115 23.05 -3.54 -20.47
N PRO A 116 23.76 -2.46 -20.08
CA PRO A 116 24.40 -1.54 -21.02
C PRO A 116 25.66 -2.18 -21.62
N GLY A 117 26.15 -1.64 -22.73
CA GLY A 117 27.24 -2.24 -23.50
C GLY A 117 26.79 -3.36 -24.44
N GLN A 118 27.74 -3.94 -25.18
CA GLN A 118 27.43 -4.89 -26.26
C GLN A 118 27.09 -6.29 -25.74
N SER A 119 25.99 -6.86 -26.24
CA SER A 119 25.57 -8.26 -26.11
C SER A 119 25.30 -8.84 -24.70
N LEU A 120 25.58 -8.12 -23.61
CA LEU A 120 25.42 -8.63 -22.24
C LEU A 120 23.94 -8.83 -21.86
N ARG A 121 23.55 -10.09 -21.63
CA ARG A 121 22.20 -10.51 -21.19
C ARG A 121 22.28 -11.10 -19.79
N THR A 122 21.29 -10.80 -18.95
CA THR A 122 21.19 -11.37 -17.59
C THR A 122 19.91 -12.21 -17.49
N LYS A 123 20.07 -13.44 -16.98
CA LYS A 123 19.00 -14.39 -16.69
C LYS A 123 19.10 -14.79 -15.22
N VAL A 124 17.96 -14.89 -14.53
CA VAL A 124 17.89 -15.43 -13.17
C VAL A 124 16.72 -16.40 -13.09
N GLY A 125 17.00 -17.65 -12.76
CA GLY A 125 15.97 -18.62 -12.36
C GLY A 125 15.86 -18.69 -10.83
N GLY A 126 14.65 -18.90 -10.33
CA GLY A 126 14.36 -19.21 -8.93
C GLY A 126 13.41 -20.40 -8.84
N VAL A 127 13.59 -21.28 -7.86
CA VAL A 127 12.61 -22.29 -7.45
C VAL A 127 12.46 -22.19 -5.95
N ASP A 128 11.29 -21.74 -5.49
CA ASP A 128 10.95 -21.52 -4.09
C ASP A 128 9.98 -22.58 -3.57
N PHE A 129 10.04 -22.86 -2.27
CA PHE A 129 9.09 -23.76 -1.61
C PHE A 129 8.83 -23.30 -0.17
N ARG A 130 7.61 -23.59 0.30
CA ARG A 130 7.22 -23.38 1.70
C ARG A 130 6.30 -24.49 2.18
N LEU A 131 6.66 -25.17 3.26
CA LEU A 131 5.82 -26.12 3.97
C LEU A 131 5.45 -25.51 5.33
N THR A 132 4.16 -25.33 5.60
CA THR A 132 3.64 -24.72 6.83
C THR A 132 2.71 -25.68 7.55
N TRP A 133 3.06 -26.08 8.77
CA TRP A 133 2.22 -26.81 9.71
C TRP A 133 1.67 -25.85 10.77
N ARG A 134 0.36 -25.61 10.74
CA ARG A 134 -0.36 -24.65 11.61
C ARG A 134 -1.68 -25.30 12.07
N PRO A 135 -1.70 -26.08 13.16
CA PRO A 135 -2.92 -26.74 13.66
C PRO A 135 -3.98 -25.71 14.07
N PRO A 136 -5.19 -25.69 13.46
CA PRO A 136 -6.15 -24.58 13.64
C PRO A 136 -6.47 -24.22 15.09
N ALA A 137 -6.71 -25.21 15.94
CA ALA A 137 -7.04 -25.01 17.36
C ALA A 137 -5.82 -24.65 18.25
N ARG A 138 -4.59 -24.66 17.73
CA ARG A 138 -3.36 -24.32 18.49
C ARG A 138 -2.46 -23.30 17.77
N ALA A 139 -2.91 -22.74 16.64
CA ALA A 139 -2.13 -21.83 15.80
C ALA A 139 -1.60 -20.57 16.51
N LEU A 140 -2.25 -20.14 17.60
CA LEU A 140 -1.74 -19.06 18.45
C LEU A 140 -0.39 -19.43 19.12
N TYR A 141 -0.18 -20.71 19.44
CA TYR A 141 0.92 -21.19 20.28
C TYR A 141 1.91 -22.10 19.55
N ARG A 142 1.47 -22.81 18.49
CA ARG A 142 2.31 -23.73 17.71
C ARG A 142 2.07 -23.55 16.22
N GLU A 143 3.15 -23.26 15.53
CA GLU A 143 3.27 -23.21 14.07
C GLU A 143 4.70 -23.63 13.74
N TRP A 144 4.87 -24.38 12.65
CA TRP A 144 6.17 -24.70 12.08
C TRP A 144 6.15 -24.34 10.60
N THR A 145 7.11 -23.53 10.17
CA THR A 145 7.36 -23.25 8.75
C THR A 145 8.74 -23.77 8.38
N LEU A 146 8.84 -24.43 7.24
CA LEU A 146 10.07 -24.67 6.50
C LEU A 146 9.94 -23.95 5.16
N ARG A 147 10.92 -23.13 4.81
CA ARG A 147 11.00 -22.39 3.55
C ARG A 147 12.37 -22.54 2.89
N GLY A 148 12.44 -22.34 1.59
CA GLY A 148 13.72 -22.23 0.88
C GLY A 148 13.54 -21.77 -0.56
N GLU A 149 14.63 -21.28 -1.14
CA GLU A 149 14.69 -20.94 -2.56
C GLU A 149 16.08 -21.28 -3.12
N LEU A 150 16.09 -21.87 -4.32
CA LEU A 150 17.29 -22.14 -5.11
C LEU A 150 17.35 -21.16 -6.29
N TYR A 151 18.45 -20.43 -6.41
CA TYR A 151 18.72 -19.45 -7.45
C TYR A 151 19.73 -19.96 -8.48
N ALA A 152 19.51 -19.60 -9.75
CA ALA A 152 20.44 -19.79 -10.85
C ALA A 152 20.63 -18.49 -11.63
N LEU A 153 21.69 -17.73 -11.32
CA LEU A 153 22.07 -16.48 -11.99
C LEU A 153 23.03 -16.76 -13.14
N ARG A 154 22.68 -16.35 -14.37
CA ARG A 154 23.58 -16.43 -15.54
C ARG A 154 23.70 -15.07 -16.23
N LYS A 155 24.93 -14.54 -16.30
CA LYS A 155 25.26 -13.36 -17.11
C LYS A 155 25.98 -13.83 -18.37
N GLU A 156 25.36 -13.62 -19.53
CA GLU A 156 25.80 -14.09 -20.85
C GLU A 156 26.38 -12.92 -21.66
N TYR A 157 27.68 -12.97 -21.98
CA TYR A 157 28.36 -12.07 -22.92
C TYR A 157 28.71 -12.85 -24.20
N ALA A 158 28.34 -12.33 -25.37
CA ALA A 158 28.51 -13.02 -26.66
C ALA A 158 28.02 -14.50 -26.63
N ALA A 159 26.86 -14.75 -26.01
CA ALA A 159 26.27 -16.09 -25.75
C ALA A 159 27.09 -17.03 -24.83
N SER A 160 28.27 -16.63 -24.37
CA SER A 160 29.08 -17.33 -23.35
C SER A 160 28.74 -16.81 -21.94
N GLY A 161 28.73 -17.67 -20.92
CA GLY A 161 28.49 -17.24 -19.55
C GLY A 161 28.33 -18.39 -18.57
N ALA A 162 28.93 -18.24 -17.38
CA ALA A 162 28.80 -19.19 -16.28
C ALA A 162 27.46 -19.00 -15.55
N THR A 163 26.90 -20.10 -15.05
CA THR A 163 25.75 -20.08 -14.14
C THR A 163 26.25 -20.14 -12.70
N HIS A 164 25.83 -19.20 -11.88
CA HIS A 164 26.09 -19.12 -10.45
C HIS A 164 24.88 -19.62 -9.70
N LEU A 165 25.09 -20.61 -8.83
CA LEU A 165 24.06 -21.22 -8.00
C LEU A 165 24.16 -20.68 -6.58
N GLY A 166 23.03 -20.53 -5.91
CA GLY A 166 22.96 -20.16 -4.50
C GLY A 166 21.60 -20.50 -3.94
N TYR A 167 21.48 -20.65 -2.63
CA TYR A 167 20.20 -21.00 -2.01
C TYR A 167 20.05 -20.36 -0.63
N TYR A 168 18.83 -20.42 -0.12
CA TYR A 168 18.59 -20.48 1.32
C TYR A 168 17.62 -21.60 1.67
N VAL A 169 17.72 -22.09 2.89
CA VAL A 169 16.70 -22.89 3.55
C VAL A 169 16.59 -22.42 5.00
N GLY A 170 15.37 -22.08 5.42
CA GLY A 170 15.06 -21.53 6.73
C GLY A 170 13.91 -22.28 7.37
N THR A 171 14.00 -22.53 8.67
CA THR A 171 12.90 -23.09 9.45
C THR A 171 12.60 -22.22 10.66
N THR A 172 11.31 -22.03 10.93
CA THR A 172 10.80 -21.28 12.08
C THR A 172 9.84 -22.16 12.86
N TYR A 173 10.02 -22.26 14.18
CA TYR A 173 9.10 -22.94 15.09
C TYR A 173 8.58 -21.97 16.15
N LYS A 174 7.25 -21.83 16.24
CA LYS A 174 6.59 -21.03 17.28
C LYS A 174 6.46 -21.85 18.57
N LEU A 175 7.14 -21.39 19.62
CA LEU A 175 7.15 -22.01 20.95
C LEU A 175 5.95 -21.58 21.81
N GLY A 176 5.44 -20.38 21.58
CA GLY A 176 4.30 -19.82 22.31
C GLY A 176 3.80 -18.53 21.65
N SER A 177 2.77 -17.90 22.21
CA SER A 177 2.10 -16.73 21.62
C SER A 177 3.05 -15.57 21.26
N ARG A 178 4.08 -15.35 22.08
CA ARG A 178 5.11 -14.29 21.95
C ARG A 178 6.54 -14.82 21.66
N ALA A 179 6.72 -16.10 21.34
CA ALA A 179 8.05 -16.70 21.20
C ALA A 179 8.16 -17.65 20.00
N CYS A 180 9.22 -17.48 19.20
CA CYS A 180 9.60 -18.38 18.12
C CYS A 180 11.13 -18.53 18.05
N VAL A 181 11.59 -19.60 17.40
CA VAL A 181 13.00 -19.86 17.08
C VAL A 181 13.11 -20.04 15.59
N THR A 182 14.08 -19.35 14.98
CA THR A 182 14.37 -19.40 13.55
C THR A 182 15.80 -19.83 13.31
N THR A 183 16.01 -20.75 12.38
CA THR A 183 17.33 -21.19 11.92
C THR A 183 17.36 -21.14 10.40
N MET A 184 18.29 -20.39 9.81
CA MET A 184 18.47 -20.29 8.36
C MET A 184 19.89 -20.61 7.94
N SER A 185 20.04 -21.39 6.87
CA SER A 185 21.28 -21.59 6.13
C SER A 185 21.15 -20.95 4.75
N SER A 186 22.18 -20.22 4.31
CA SER A 186 22.23 -19.65 2.95
C SER A 186 23.66 -19.65 2.43
N THR A 187 23.81 -19.91 1.14
CA THR A 187 25.11 -19.95 0.46
C THR A 187 25.00 -19.50 -0.98
N GLN A 188 26.14 -19.19 -1.60
CA GLN A 188 26.24 -18.74 -2.98
C GLN A 188 27.61 -19.04 -3.59
N THR A 189 27.63 -19.35 -4.88
CA THR A 189 28.86 -19.31 -5.67
C THR A 189 29.15 -17.87 -6.09
N ARG A 190 30.17 -17.24 -5.50
CA ARG A 190 30.67 -15.96 -6.03
C ARG A 190 31.22 -16.15 -7.46
N PRO A 191 31.11 -15.16 -8.36
CA PRO A 191 31.88 -15.15 -9.60
C PRO A 191 33.38 -15.15 -9.27
N GLY A 192 34.07 -16.20 -9.67
CA GLY A 192 35.44 -16.47 -9.23
C GLY A 192 36.48 -15.57 -9.92
N SER A 193 37.23 -14.81 -9.13
CA SER A 193 38.40 -14.02 -9.55
C SER A 193 39.62 -14.90 -9.87
N ARG A 194 39.47 -15.87 -10.79
CA ARG A 194 40.58 -16.68 -11.31
C ARG A 194 41.49 -15.84 -12.21
N GLY A 195 42.44 -15.12 -11.60
CA GLY A 195 43.32 -14.22 -12.34
C GLY A 195 44.50 -13.64 -11.57
N ARG A 196 45.02 -14.30 -10.52
CA ARG A 196 46.21 -13.80 -9.80
C ARG A 196 47.18 -14.90 -9.36
N LEU A 197 47.94 -15.43 -10.32
CA LEU A 197 49.19 -16.16 -10.08
C LEU A 197 50.15 -15.95 -11.27
N SER A 198 51.35 -15.48 -10.97
CA SER A 198 52.58 -15.46 -11.78
C SER A 198 52.49 -15.39 -13.32
N ARG A 199 52.89 -14.24 -13.89
CA ARG A 199 54.00 -14.17 -14.87
C ARG A 199 54.55 -12.75 -15.03
N HIS A 200 55.81 -12.65 -15.44
CA HIS A 200 56.55 -11.39 -15.58
C HIS A 200 56.08 -10.56 -16.79
N SER A 201 56.27 -9.24 -16.72
CA SER A 201 56.44 -8.39 -17.90
C SER A 201 57.61 -8.87 -18.76
N PRO A 202 57.52 -8.74 -20.08
CA PRO A 202 58.42 -7.76 -20.71
C PRO A 202 57.68 -6.77 -21.64
N CYS A 203 58.39 -5.74 -22.08
CA CYS A 203 57.83 -4.60 -22.79
C CYS A 203 57.70 -4.82 -24.32
N GLY A 204 56.68 -4.16 -24.90
CA GLY A 204 56.85 -3.39 -26.13
C GLY A 204 56.69 -4.09 -27.48
N ARG A 205 55.69 -3.62 -28.26
CA ARG A 205 55.92 -2.81 -29.48
C ARG A 205 54.62 -2.14 -29.93
N ALA A 206 54.73 -1.12 -30.78
CA ALA A 206 53.61 -0.32 -31.27
C ALA A 206 53.54 -0.30 -32.81
N SER A 207 52.35 -0.57 -33.35
CA SER A 207 51.92 -0.40 -34.75
C SER A 207 50.47 -0.91 -34.88
N GLY A 208 49.55 -0.36 -35.67
CA GLY A 208 49.60 0.85 -36.50
C GLY A 208 48.36 0.92 -37.43
N SER A 209 47.95 2.14 -37.79
CA SER A 209 47.19 2.51 -39.01
C SER A 209 45.98 1.68 -39.50
N SER A 210 44.79 2.31 -39.37
CA SER A 210 43.84 2.62 -40.47
C SER A 210 42.98 1.56 -41.20
N CYS A 211 41.68 1.90 -41.31
CA CYS A 211 40.82 1.87 -42.51
C CYS A 211 40.57 0.57 -43.31
N GLY A 212 39.28 0.19 -43.41
CA GLY A 212 38.75 -0.71 -44.45
C GLY A 212 37.24 -0.54 -44.63
N ARG A 213 36.76 -0.28 -45.87
CA ARG A 213 35.34 -0.02 -46.18
C ARG A 213 34.94 -0.63 -47.54
N SER A 214 34.12 -1.69 -47.51
CA SER A 214 33.62 -2.39 -48.72
C SER A 214 32.32 -3.14 -48.38
N THR A 215 31.13 -2.65 -48.73
CA THR A 215 30.39 -2.82 -50.02
C THR A 215 29.78 -4.22 -50.24
N PRO A 216 28.44 -4.36 -50.42
CA PRO A 216 27.75 -5.64 -50.61
C PRO A 216 27.64 -6.08 -52.09
N GLY A 217 27.48 -7.39 -52.33
CA GLY A 217 27.29 -8.02 -53.65
C GLY A 217 25.91 -8.70 -53.86
N PRO A 218 25.49 -9.03 -55.12
CA PRO A 218 24.05 -8.94 -55.46
C PRO A 218 23.41 -10.03 -56.37
N ARG A 219 22.06 -10.06 -56.38
CA ARG A 219 21.14 -10.62 -57.44
C ARG A 219 21.15 -12.16 -57.58
N ARG A 220 20.21 -12.87 -58.24
CA ARG A 220 19.09 -12.69 -59.25
C ARG A 220 18.01 -13.77 -58.87
N ARG A 221 16.77 -13.94 -59.37
CA ARG A 221 15.70 -13.24 -60.13
C ARG A 221 14.68 -14.33 -60.62
N GLY A 222 13.39 -14.03 -60.71
CA GLY A 222 12.34 -14.84 -61.38
C GLY A 222 10.99 -14.68 -60.65
N SER A 223 9.89 -14.07 -61.14
CA SER A 223 9.20 -13.99 -62.47
C SER A 223 8.41 -15.27 -62.80
N THR A 224 7.10 -15.30 -63.12
CA THR A 224 6.09 -14.31 -63.61
C THR A 224 4.67 -14.75 -63.18
N ARG A 225 3.65 -13.93 -62.81
CA ARG A 225 2.88 -12.83 -63.48
C ARG A 225 1.64 -13.29 -64.29
N ARG A 226 0.42 -13.06 -63.76
CA ARG A 226 -0.91 -12.70 -64.39
C ARG A 226 -2.04 -13.04 -63.38
N THR A 227 -2.96 -12.19 -62.88
CA THR A 227 -3.88 -11.12 -63.37
C THR A 227 -5.26 -11.60 -63.86
N ARG A 228 -6.34 -11.34 -63.09
CA ARG A 228 -7.52 -10.50 -63.44
C ARG A 228 -8.72 -10.68 -62.48
N SER A 229 -9.38 -9.57 -62.14
CA SER A 229 -10.79 -9.49 -61.72
C SER A 229 -11.67 -9.20 -62.97
N PRO A 230 -13.02 -9.29 -62.94
CA PRO A 230 -13.87 -8.27 -62.28
C PRO A 230 -15.23 -8.79 -61.70
N CYS A 231 -16.07 -7.87 -61.22
CA CYS A 231 -17.36 -8.11 -60.56
C CYS A 231 -18.56 -8.19 -61.52
N ARG A 232 -19.71 -8.76 -61.08
CA ARG A 232 -21.03 -8.07 -61.02
C ARG A 232 -22.14 -8.85 -60.26
N ARG A 233 -23.38 -8.30 -60.26
CA ARG A 233 -24.54 -8.54 -59.36
C ARG A 233 -25.75 -9.24 -60.04
N PHE A 234 -26.78 -9.52 -59.22
CA PHE A 234 -28.20 -9.83 -59.51
C PHE A 234 -28.54 -11.32 -59.76
N GLY A 235 -29.68 -11.84 -59.29
CA GLY A 235 -30.72 -11.26 -58.42
C GLY A 235 -31.89 -12.22 -58.07
N ARG A 236 -32.87 -11.70 -57.27
CA ARG A 236 -34.34 -11.95 -57.17
C ARG A 236 -35.02 -13.16 -57.90
N SER A 237 -36.20 -13.68 -57.53
CA SER A 237 -37.21 -13.49 -56.42
C SER A 237 -38.30 -14.59 -56.55
N ASP A 238 -39.51 -14.64 -55.95
CA ASP A 238 -40.34 -13.78 -55.06
C ASP A 238 -41.36 -14.65 -54.23
N HIS A 239 -42.61 -14.16 -53.97
CA HIS A 239 -43.84 -14.83 -53.44
C HIS A 239 -44.07 -14.75 -51.90
N THR A 240 -45.06 -14.03 -51.31
CA THR A 240 -46.55 -13.90 -51.45
C THR A 240 -47.34 -15.02 -50.73
N ASN A 241 -48.45 -14.83 -49.97
CA ASN A 241 -49.42 -13.71 -49.98
C ASN A 241 -50.30 -13.52 -48.68
N THR A 242 -50.72 -12.28 -48.40
CA THR A 242 -51.96 -11.74 -47.72
C THR A 242 -52.82 -12.48 -46.65
N ARG A 243 -53.01 -11.83 -45.46
CA ARG A 243 -54.24 -11.17 -44.84
C ARG A 243 -55.66 -11.80 -44.94
N PRO A 244 -56.71 -11.43 -44.13
CA PRO A 244 -56.90 -10.27 -43.20
C PRO A 244 -57.62 -10.51 -41.82
N THR A 245 -57.86 -9.41 -41.08
CA THR A 245 -58.94 -9.08 -40.06
C THR A 245 -59.23 -9.94 -38.83
N ASP A 246 -59.21 -9.31 -37.63
CA ASP A 246 -60.45 -8.89 -36.91
C ASP A 246 -60.16 -7.92 -35.71
N MET A 247 -61.20 -7.24 -35.20
CA MET A 247 -61.20 -6.31 -34.05
C MET A 247 -62.33 -6.65 -33.07
N LEU A 248 -62.13 -6.51 -31.75
CA LEU A 248 -63.13 -6.28 -30.67
C LEU A 248 -62.36 -5.98 -29.33
N PRO A 249 -63.00 -5.60 -28.19
CA PRO A 249 -62.62 -4.35 -27.52
C PRO A 249 -61.88 -4.48 -26.17
N PHE A 250 -61.35 -3.35 -25.70
CA PHE A 250 -60.76 -3.19 -24.36
C PHE A 250 -61.82 -3.23 -23.24
N ILE A 251 -61.50 -3.94 -22.16
CA ILE A 251 -62.16 -3.81 -20.85
C ILE A 251 -61.10 -3.35 -19.84
N PRO A 252 -61.30 -2.22 -19.11
CA PRO A 252 -60.35 -1.77 -18.10
C PRO A 252 -60.51 -2.58 -16.81
N LEU A 253 -59.74 -3.66 -16.67
CA LEU A 253 -59.65 -4.41 -15.42
C LEU A 253 -58.95 -3.54 -14.36
N LEU A 254 -59.72 -3.07 -13.38
CA LEU A 254 -59.25 -2.18 -12.32
C LEU A 254 -58.47 -2.97 -11.26
N VAL A 255 -57.22 -3.32 -11.58
CA VAL A 255 -56.32 -4.07 -10.69
C VAL A 255 -56.01 -3.22 -9.45
N ALA A 256 -56.62 -3.59 -8.33
CA ALA A 256 -56.32 -3.01 -7.03
C ALA A 256 -54.88 -3.36 -6.62
N LEU A 257 -53.96 -2.41 -6.82
CA LEU A 257 -52.56 -2.47 -6.40
C LEU A 257 -52.44 -2.52 -4.87
N HIS A 258 -52.66 -3.72 -4.33
CA HIS A 258 -52.25 -4.08 -2.98
C HIS A 258 -50.73 -4.08 -2.97
N GLY A 259 -50.14 -2.96 -2.54
CA GLY A 259 -48.69 -2.81 -2.47
C GLY A 259 -48.11 -3.91 -1.59
N THR A 260 -47.40 -4.86 -2.21
CA THR A 260 -46.67 -5.88 -1.47
C THR A 260 -45.64 -5.18 -0.59
N PRO A 261 -45.56 -5.51 0.72
CA PRO A 261 -44.58 -4.88 1.60
C PRO A 261 -43.18 -5.19 1.06
N VAL A 262 -42.48 -4.16 0.60
CA VAL A 262 -41.09 -4.29 0.13
C VAL A 262 -40.29 -4.84 1.31
N PRO A 263 -39.63 -6.01 1.17
CA PRO A 263 -38.85 -6.57 2.26
C PRO A 263 -37.75 -5.58 2.65
N PRO A 264 -37.45 -5.42 3.96
CA PRO A 264 -36.42 -4.49 4.40
C PRO A 264 -35.08 -4.86 3.75
N ALA A 265 -34.48 -3.90 3.05
CA ALA A 265 -33.23 -4.12 2.32
C ALA A 265 -32.11 -4.58 3.27
N ASP A 266 -31.35 -5.59 2.85
CA ASP A 266 -30.25 -6.15 3.63
C ASP A 266 -29.22 -5.05 3.99
N LYS A 267 -28.78 -5.05 5.25
CA LYS A 267 -27.83 -4.04 5.75
C LYS A 267 -26.45 -4.24 5.13
N VAL A 268 -25.94 -3.22 4.44
CA VAL A 268 -24.62 -3.21 3.79
C VAL A 268 -23.52 -3.57 4.79
N LYS A 269 -22.74 -4.62 4.51
CA LYS A 269 -21.62 -5.07 5.36
C LYS A 269 -20.35 -4.33 4.96
N VAL A 270 -19.98 -3.32 5.74
CA VAL A 270 -18.71 -2.60 5.58
C VAL A 270 -17.65 -3.24 6.47
N VAL A 271 -16.52 -3.60 5.86
CA VAL A 271 -15.29 -3.99 6.55
C VAL A 271 -14.24 -2.92 6.28
N THR A 272 -13.32 -2.72 7.21
CA THR A 272 -12.25 -1.72 7.09
C THR A 272 -10.93 -2.32 7.55
N SER A 273 -9.80 -1.83 7.05
CA SER A 273 -8.48 -2.21 7.56
C SER A 273 -8.27 -1.68 8.97
N LEU A 274 -8.50 -0.37 9.16
CA LEU A 274 -8.27 0.38 10.40
C LEU A 274 -9.57 0.86 11.05
N THR A 275 -9.61 0.92 12.38
CA THR A 275 -10.79 1.32 13.15
C THR A 275 -11.21 2.76 12.90
N THR A 276 -10.27 3.65 12.56
CA THR A 276 -10.58 5.04 12.19
C THR A 276 -11.43 5.12 10.93
N TYR A 277 -11.16 4.27 9.93
CA TYR A 277 -12.04 4.12 8.76
C TYR A 277 -13.38 3.49 9.16
N ALA A 278 -13.40 2.58 10.15
CA ALA A 278 -14.65 2.06 10.69
C ALA A 278 -15.50 3.17 11.36
N ALA A 279 -14.88 4.13 12.03
CA ALA A 279 -15.58 5.29 12.59
C ALA A 279 -16.17 6.18 11.48
N ILE A 280 -15.34 6.62 10.52
CA ILE A 280 -15.80 7.44 9.38
C ILE A 280 -16.91 6.72 8.58
N ALA A 281 -16.79 5.40 8.37
CA ALA A 281 -17.82 4.63 7.69
C ALA A 281 -19.13 4.48 8.49
N ARG A 282 -19.11 4.51 9.84
CA ARG A 282 -20.33 4.54 10.67
C ARG A 282 -21.06 5.87 10.54
N GLU A 283 -20.33 6.99 10.49
CA GLU A 283 -20.90 8.31 10.24
C GLU A 283 -21.73 8.30 8.96
N ILE A 284 -21.23 7.70 7.88
CA ILE A 284 -21.91 7.67 6.58
C ILE A 284 -23.00 6.59 6.50
N VAL A 285 -22.69 5.33 6.84
CA VAL A 285 -23.60 4.20 6.58
C VAL A 285 -24.79 4.14 7.55
N GLY A 286 -24.62 4.71 8.75
CA GLY A 286 -25.65 4.80 9.78
C GLY A 286 -26.36 3.47 10.03
N GLU A 287 -27.70 3.52 10.04
CA GLU A 287 -28.54 2.35 10.33
C GLU A 287 -28.70 1.41 9.13
N ARG A 288 -28.36 1.86 7.92
CA ARG A 288 -28.50 1.09 6.66
C ARG A 288 -27.37 0.08 6.44
N GLY A 289 -26.41 0.00 7.36
CA GLY A 289 -25.30 -0.95 7.27
C GLY A 289 -24.84 -1.50 8.61
N THR A 290 -23.72 -2.21 8.57
CA THR A 290 -22.93 -2.66 9.71
C THR A 290 -21.46 -2.42 9.41
N VAL A 291 -20.66 -2.03 10.42
CA VAL A 291 -19.25 -1.64 10.21
C VAL A 291 -18.30 -2.32 11.19
N SER A 292 -17.41 -3.12 10.64
CA SER A 292 -16.34 -3.82 11.36
C SER A 292 -14.95 -3.37 10.88
N SER A 293 -13.92 -3.73 11.64
CA SER A 293 -12.52 -3.51 11.27
C SER A 293 -11.69 -4.79 11.45
N ILE A 294 -10.55 -4.85 10.77
CA ILE A 294 -9.61 -5.97 10.83
C ILE A 294 -8.54 -5.71 11.91
N ALA A 295 -7.97 -4.52 11.96
CA ALA A 295 -7.12 -4.06 13.05
C ALA A 295 -7.94 -3.73 14.31
N ASN A 296 -7.30 -3.84 15.47
CA ASN A 296 -7.71 -3.11 16.68
C ASN A 296 -7.14 -1.69 16.67
N GLY A 297 -7.65 -0.79 17.54
CA GLY A 297 -7.18 0.61 17.61
C GLY A 297 -5.81 0.80 18.26
N ASP A 298 -5.31 -0.23 18.94
CA ASP A 298 -4.00 -0.34 19.60
C ASP A 298 -3.02 -1.25 18.82
N GLU A 299 -3.44 -1.79 17.67
CA GLU A 299 -2.55 -2.55 16.78
C GLU A 299 -1.82 -1.59 15.81
N ASN A 300 -0.50 -1.78 15.66
CA ASN A 300 0.28 -1.08 14.64
C ASN A 300 -0.28 -1.41 13.23
N PRO A 301 -0.63 -0.40 12.40
CA PRO A 301 -1.29 -0.62 11.11
C PRO A 301 -0.42 -1.38 10.09
N HIS A 302 0.90 -1.22 10.16
CA HIS A 302 1.87 -1.99 9.36
C HIS A 302 1.84 -3.48 9.73
N TYR A 303 1.52 -3.83 10.99
CA TYR A 303 1.76 -5.16 11.59
C TYR A 303 0.52 -5.80 12.26
N VAL A 304 -0.64 -5.75 11.59
CA VAL A 304 -1.85 -6.43 12.07
C VAL A 304 -1.69 -7.96 12.01
N GLN A 305 -1.83 -8.64 13.16
CA GLN A 305 -1.62 -10.09 13.25
C GLN A 305 -2.74 -10.86 12.54
N PRO A 306 -2.45 -11.83 11.65
CA PRO A 306 -3.46 -12.52 10.85
C PRO A 306 -4.30 -13.53 11.67
N LYS A 307 -5.53 -13.11 12.00
CA LYS A 307 -6.54 -13.89 12.75
C LYS A 307 -7.43 -14.68 11.75
N PRO A 308 -7.70 -15.99 11.95
CA PRO A 308 -8.49 -16.79 11.00
C PRO A 308 -9.92 -16.28 10.75
N SER A 309 -10.50 -15.54 11.70
CA SER A 309 -11.81 -14.88 11.61
C SER A 309 -11.89 -13.80 10.52
N PHE A 310 -10.77 -13.20 10.12
CA PHE A 310 -10.75 -12.16 9.10
C PHE A 310 -11.21 -12.66 7.73
N VAL A 311 -10.94 -13.93 7.40
CA VAL A 311 -11.30 -14.53 6.11
C VAL A 311 -12.82 -14.56 5.89
N PRO A 312 -13.65 -15.15 6.77
CA PRO A 312 -15.11 -15.10 6.60
C PRO A 312 -15.68 -13.68 6.72
N THR A 313 -15.09 -12.79 7.53
CA THR A 313 -15.51 -11.38 7.60
C THR A 313 -15.40 -10.68 6.25
N LEU A 314 -14.25 -10.80 5.57
CA LEU A 314 -14.06 -10.22 4.23
C LEU A 314 -14.78 -11.01 3.13
N SER A 315 -14.93 -12.32 3.28
CA SER A 315 -15.65 -13.16 2.33
C SER A 315 -17.14 -12.77 2.25
N GLN A 316 -17.72 -12.30 3.36
CA GLN A 316 -19.10 -11.80 3.43
C GLN A 316 -19.25 -10.29 3.19
N ALA A 317 -18.16 -9.53 3.06
CA ALA A 317 -18.19 -8.07 2.96
C ALA A 317 -18.87 -7.59 1.66
N ASP A 318 -19.53 -6.44 1.73
CA ASP A 318 -20.09 -5.73 0.57
C ASP A 318 -19.21 -4.55 0.18
N VAL A 319 -18.62 -3.87 1.17
CA VAL A 319 -17.61 -2.81 1.01
C VAL A 319 -16.37 -3.15 1.84
N PHE A 320 -15.18 -2.88 1.30
CA PHE A 320 -13.92 -2.90 2.05
C PHE A 320 -13.14 -1.60 1.86
N VAL A 321 -12.76 -0.97 2.98
CA VAL A 321 -12.00 0.29 3.02
C VAL A 321 -10.57 0.04 3.50
N THR A 322 -9.57 0.46 2.75
CA THR A 322 -8.14 0.29 3.09
C THR A 322 -7.31 1.51 2.71
N THR A 323 -6.20 1.76 3.41
CA THR A 323 -5.29 2.87 3.14
C THR A 323 -4.62 2.73 1.79
N GLY A 324 -4.08 1.55 1.48
CA GLY A 324 -3.15 1.38 0.36
C GLY A 324 -1.77 1.93 0.71
N LEU A 325 -1.09 2.55 -0.26
CA LEU A 325 0.20 3.23 -0.08
C LEU A 325 1.29 2.38 0.61
N ASP A 326 1.29 1.07 0.37
CA ASP A 326 2.16 0.08 1.01
C ASP A 326 2.08 0.03 2.56
N LEU A 327 0.99 0.52 3.17
CA LEU A 327 0.75 0.38 4.61
C LEU A 327 0.33 -1.04 4.97
N GLU A 328 -0.84 -1.46 4.49
CA GLU A 328 -1.45 -2.74 4.90
C GLU A 328 -0.94 -3.88 4.00
N LEU A 329 0.37 -4.15 4.00
CA LEU A 329 1.01 -5.20 3.19
C LEU A 329 0.42 -6.61 3.45
N TRP A 330 -0.29 -6.79 4.57
CA TRP A 330 -1.03 -7.98 4.95
C TRP A 330 -2.41 -8.13 4.27
N VAL A 331 -3.00 -7.04 3.73
CA VAL A 331 -4.34 -7.04 3.10
C VAL A 331 -4.45 -7.91 1.84
N PRO A 332 -3.53 -7.84 0.85
CA PRO A 332 -3.70 -8.60 -0.39
C PRO A 332 -3.85 -10.10 -0.15
N ALA A 333 -2.90 -10.70 0.58
CA ALA A 333 -2.89 -12.13 0.92
C ALA A 333 -4.01 -12.56 1.90
N LEU A 334 -4.84 -11.61 2.37
CA LEU A 334 -6.07 -11.85 3.12
C LEU A 334 -7.30 -11.74 2.21
N LEU A 335 -7.34 -10.79 1.28
CA LEU A 335 -8.37 -10.70 0.23
C LEU A 335 -8.35 -11.91 -0.71
N ASP A 336 -7.16 -12.39 -1.10
CA ASP A 336 -7.00 -13.60 -1.92
C ASP A 336 -7.63 -14.84 -1.22
N LYS A 337 -7.51 -14.93 0.12
CA LYS A 337 -8.11 -16.00 0.93
C LYS A 337 -9.60 -15.82 1.18
N ALA A 338 -10.08 -14.57 1.23
CA ALA A 338 -11.50 -14.24 1.35
C ALA A 338 -12.28 -14.55 0.06
N ASN A 339 -11.61 -14.53 -1.09
CA ASN A 339 -12.13 -14.88 -2.42
C ASN A 339 -13.48 -14.20 -2.76
N ASN A 340 -13.60 -12.92 -2.41
CA ASN A 340 -14.81 -12.12 -2.61
C ASN A 340 -14.55 -11.00 -3.64
N PRO A 341 -14.98 -11.17 -4.91
CA PRO A 341 -14.68 -10.22 -5.99
C PRO A 341 -15.37 -8.86 -5.83
N LYS A 342 -16.30 -8.70 -4.88
CA LYS A 342 -16.88 -7.38 -4.54
C LYS A 342 -15.82 -6.46 -3.92
N VAL A 343 -14.91 -7.03 -3.13
CA VAL A 343 -13.98 -6.30 -2.23
C VAL A 343 -12.49 -6.55 -2.52
N THR A 344 -12.16 -7.35 -3.53
CA THR A 344 -10.81 -7.32 -4.15
C THR A 344 -10.58 -5.99 -4.86
N GLU A 345 -9.31 -5.57 -5.00
CA GLU A 345 -8.97 -4.33 -5.70
C GLU A 345 -9.59 -4.24 -7.11
N GLY A 346 -10.20 -3.10 -7.42
CA GLY A 346 -10.98 -2.87 -8.65
C GLY A 346 -12.44 -3.37 -8.59
N GLY A 347 -12.84 -4.09 -7.53
CA GLY A 347 -14.22 -4.49 -7.28
C GLY A 347 -15.14 -3.30 -6.92
N PRO A 348 -16.47 -3.46 -7.10
CA PRO A 348 -17.44 -2.39 -6.85
C PRO A 348 -17.46 -1.87 -5.41
N GLY A 349 -17.13 -2.74 -4.44
CA GLY A 349 -17.06 -2.42 -3.01
C GLY A 349 -15.66 -2.08 -2.49
N TYR A 350 -14.62 -2.16 -3.31
CA TYR A 350 -13.27 -1.77 -2.88
C TYR A 350 -13.15 -0.24 -2.83
N VAL A 351 -12.68 0.27 -1.69
CA VAL A 351 -12.45 1.70 -1.42
C VAL A 351 -11.00 1.90 -0.98
N ALA A 352 -10.22 2.55 -1.83
CA ALA A 352 -8.91 3.05 -1.49
C ALA A 352 -9.05 4.42 -0.80
N ALA A 353 -8.72 4.50 0.48
CA ALA A 353 -8.91 5.71 1.29
C ALA A 353 -8.05 6.89 0.80
N TYR A 354 -6.88 6.62 0.20
CA TYR A 354 -5.96 7.63 -0.34
C TYR A 354 -6.44 8.39 -1.60
N ALA A 355 -7.53 7.97 -2.23
CA ALA A 355 -7.93 8.51 -3.52
C ALA A 355 -8.29 10.01 -3.45
N GLY A 356 -7.57 10.84 -4.20
CA GLY A 356 -7.78 12.30 -4.22
C GLY A 356 -7.17 13.06 -3.02
N ILE A 357 -6.22 12.46 -2.29
CA ILE A 357 -5.45 13.14 -1.24
C ILE A 357 -4.09 13.57 -1.79
N ASP A 358 -3.67 14.80 -1.47
CA ASP A 358 -2.32 15.31 -1.75
C ASP A 358 -1.31 14.62 -0.83
N LEU A 359 -0.60 13.63 -1.38
CA LEU A 359 0.30 12.76 -0.63
C LEU A 359 1.62 13.46 -0.28
N LEU A 360 2.02 13.34 0.98
CA LEU A 360 3.29 13.85 1.48
C LEU A 360 4.43 12.84 1.25
N ASP A 361 5.67 13.31 1.31
CA ASP A 361 6.91 12.50 1.34
C ASP A 361 7.04 11.43 0.24
N VAL A 362 6.52 11.71 -0.96
CA VAL A 362 6.67 10.83 -2.13
C VAL A 362 8.17 10.64 -2.46
N PRO A 363 8.74 9.43 -2.32
CA PRO A 363 10.19 9.25 -2.38
C PRO A 363 10.77 9.46 -3.78
N THR A 364 11.89 10.19 -3.88
CA THR A 364 12.65 10.38 -5.13
C THR A 364 13.70 9.30 -5.36
N SER A 365 14.04 8.52 -4.33
CA SER A 365 14.98 7.39 -4.36
C SER A 365 14.41 6.20 -3.60
N PHE A 366 14.91 4.98 -3.89
CA PHE A 366 14.28 3.74 -3.46
C PHE A 366 15.33 2.66 -3.11
N SER A 367 15.77 2.62 -1.85
CA SER A 367 16.69 1.60 -1.32
C SER A 367 16.17 0.99 -0.03
N ARG A 368 16.22 -0.34 0.14
CA ARG A 368 15.85 -1.03 1.39
C ARG A 368 16.71 -0.61 2.58
N ALA A 369 17.87 -0.01 2.34
CA ALA A 369 18.65 0.67 3.39
C ALA A 369 17.92 1.88 4.03
N GLN A 370 16.81 2.33 3.43
CA GLN A 370 15.91 3.38 3.92
C GLN A 370 14.66 2.83 4.67
N GLY A 371 14.59 1.52 4.92
CA GLY A 371 13.50 0.89 5.69
C GLY A 371 12.22 0.66 4.90
N ASP A 372 11.08 0.77 5.55
CA ASP A 372 9.76 0.64 4.93
C ASP A 372 9.40 1.92 4.18
N ILE A 373 10.08 2.11 3.05
CA ILE A 373 9.72 3.14 2.08
C ILE A 373 8.31 2.83 1.55
N HIS A 374 7.35 3.66 1.94
CA HIS A 374 6.07 3.72 1.27
C HIS A 374 6.28 4.33 -0.12
N VAL A 375 6.28 3.49 -1.15
CA VAL A 375 6.79 3.81 -2.51
C VAL A 375 5.95 4.93 -3.17
N TYR A 376 4.77 5.17 -2.64
CA TYR A 376 3.77 6.13 -3.12
C TYR A 376 3.64 7.41 -2.27
N GLY A 377 4.42 7.56 -1.19
CA GLY A 377 4.32 8.65 -0.21
C GLY A 377 3.77 8.22 1.16
N ASN A 378 3.77 9.13 2.14
CA ASN A 378 3.39 8.84 3.52
C ASN A 378 1.95 8.29 3.61
N PRO A 379 1.74 7.08 4.16
CA PRO A 379 0.43 6.43 4.20
C PRO A 379 -0.47 6.89 5.35
N HIS A 380 0.03 7.66 6.32
CA HIS A 380 -0.69 7.98 7.57
C HIS A 380 -1.76 9.09 7.37
N ILE A 381 -2.46 9.02 6.24
CA ILE A 381 -3.41 10.01 5.72
C ILE A 381 -4.54 10.36 6.70
N TRP A 382 -4.89 9.47 7.64
CA TRP A 382 -5.98 9.72 8.61
C TRP A 382 -5.60 10.70 9.72
N THR A 383 -4.33 11.08 9.89
CA THR A 383 -3.92 12.06 10.91
C THR A 383 -4.26 13.51 10.52
N GLY A 384 -4.61 13.78 9.26
CA GLY A 384 -5.09 15.09 8.78
C GLY A 384 -6.62 15.20 8.74
N PRO A 385 -7.25 16.23 9.34
CA PRO A 385 -8.71 16.37 9.36
C PRO A 385 -9.31 16.65 7.96
N LEU A 386 -8.64 17.45 7.12
CA LEU A 386 -9.09 17.67 5.73
C LEU A 386 -8.93 16.44 4.83
N ASN A 387 -8.13 15.46 5.24
CA ASN A 387 -8.06 14.15 4.60
C ASN A 387 -9.24 13.26 5.03
N ALA A 388 -9.68 13.31 6.30
CA ALA A 388 -10.82 12.54 6.78
C ALA A 388 -12.12 12.85 6.02
N VAL A 389 -12.32 14.11 5.59
CA VAL A 389 -13.41 14.50 4.67
C VAL A 389 -13.27 13.81 3.31
N GLN A 390 -12.05 13.75 2.74
CA GLN A 390 -11.84 13.05 1.46
C GLN A 390 -12.00 11.53 1.59
N ILE A 391 -11.59 10.95 2.72
CA ILE A 391 -11.83 9.53 3.06
C ILE A 391 -13.33 9.27 3.16
N ALA A 392 -14.11 10.19 3.75
CA ALA A 392 -15.56 10.07 3.81
C ALA A 392 -16.20 10.07 2.42
N ARG A 393 -15.81 10.99 1.53
CA ARG A 393 -16.23 11.03 0.12
C ARG A 393 -15.89 9.72 -0.62
N ASN A 394 -14.70 9.16 -0.37
CA ASN A 394 -14.28 7.88 -0.95
C ASN A 394 -15.15 6.71 -0.47
N VAL A 395 -15.51 6.67 0.82
CA VAL A 395 -16.44 5.68 1.39
C VAL A 395 -17.85 5.85 0.83
N LEU A 396 -18.36 7.08 0.70
CA LEU A 396 -19.62 7.38 0.02
C LEU A 396 -19.63 6.85 -1.42
N THR A 397 -18.55 7.04 -2.17
CA THR A 397 -18.38 6.50 -3.53
C THR A 397 -18.32 4.96 -3.56
N GLY A 398 -17.86 4.30 -2.49
CA GLY A 398 -18.03 2.85 -2.30
C GLY A 398 -19.49 2.45 -2.08
N LEU A 399 -20.13 3.06 -1.09
CA LEU A 399 -21.52 2.77 -0.71
C LEU A 399 -22.49 2.98 -1.88
N LYS A 400 -22.37 4.07 -2.64
CA LYS A 400 -23.22 4.35 -3.81
C LYS A 400 -23.03 3.39 -4.98
N ARG A 401 -21.88 2.69 -5.08
CA ARG A 401 -21.64 1.63 -6.08
C ARG A 401 -22.24 0.28 -5.69
N VAL A 402 -22.42 0.04 -4.39
CA VAL A 402 -22.84 -1.25 -3.81
C VAL A 402 -24.31 -1.26 -3.42
N SER A 403 -24.85 -0.11 -3.02
CA SER A 403 -26.20 0.07 -2.50
C SER A 403 -26.78 1.39 -3.04
N PRO A 404 -27.04 1.48 -4.37
CA PRO A 404 -27.56 2.69 -5.01
C PRO A 404 -28.96 3.08 -4.50
N GLU A 405 -29.75 2.15 -4.01
CA GLU A 405 -31.08 2.38 -3.40
C GLU A 405 -31.03 3.13 -2.06
N ASN A 406 -29.85 3.20 -1.42
CA ASN A 406 -29.60 4.02 -0.22
C ASN A 406 -28.73 5.27 -0.54
N ALA A 407 -28.48 5.57 -1.82
CA ALA A 407 -27.51 6.59 -2.24
C ALA A 407 -27.75 7.98 -1.63
N ASP A 408 -29.00 8.45 -1.59
CA ASP A 408 -29.32 9.78 -1.08
C ASP A 408 -29.19 9.86 0.45
N TYR A 409 -29.55 8.79 1.17
CA TYR A 409 -29.33 8.67 2.60
C TYR A 409 -27.83 8.77 2.94
N PHE A 410 -26.97 8.02 2.24
CA PHE A 410 -25.53 8.11 2.44
C PHE A 410 -24.98 9.50 2.06
N THR A 411 -25.50 10.12 1.00
CA THR A 411 -25.06 11.46 0.55
C THR A 411 -25.41 12.53 1.58
N GLN A 412 -26.58 12.44 2.23
CA GLN A 412 -26.95 13.36 3.30
C GLN A 412 -26.13 13.13 4.58
N ARG A 413 -25.86 11.87 4.95
CA ARG A 413 -25.03 11.50 6.10
C ARG A 413 -23.57 11.95 5.96
N GLU A 414 -23.00 11.82 4.75
CA GLU A 414 -21.64 12.28 4.46
C GLU A 414 -21.53 13.81 4.48
N LYS A 415 -22.52 14.53 3.93
CA LYS A 415 -22.57 15.99 3.99
C LYS A 415 -22.70 16.54 5.41
N ASP A 416 -23.44 15.85 6.29
CA ASP A 416 -23.52 16.19 7.71
C ASP A 416 -22.17 15.99 8.43
N PHE A 417 -21.46 14.90 8.13
CA PHE A 417 -20.10 14.67 8.62
C PHE A 417 -19.13 15.75 8.10
N GLU A 418 -19.21 16.14 6.83
CA GLU A 418 -18.39 17.22 6.25
C GLU A 418 -18.61 18.57 6.94
N ASP A 419 -19.87 18.98 7.17
CA ASP A 419 -20.19 20.24 7.86
C ASP A 419 -19.69 20.22 9.32
N ARG A 420 -19.86 19.11 10.03
CA ARG A 420 -19.31 18.93 11.39
C ARG A 420 -17.78 18.96 11.41
N MET A 421 -17.11 18.34 10.44
CA MET A 421 -15.65 18.38 10.31
C MET A 421 -15.13 19.80 10.08
N TYR A 422 -15.77 20.59 9.21
CA TYR A 422 -15.36 21.99 8.99
C TYR A 422 -15.61 22.88 10.22
N ARG A 423 -16.71 22.68 10.96
CA ARG A 423 -16.99 23.40 12.22
C ARG A 423 -15.98 23.05 13.31
N ALA A 424 -15.67 21.76 13.46
CA ALA A 424 -14.68 21.29 14.42
C ALA A 424 -13.29 21.84 14.10
N LEU A 425 -12.93 21.98 12.81
CA LEU A 425 -11.63 22.49 12.39
C LEU A 425 -11.50 24.03 12.48
N PHE A 426 -12.43 24.78 11.91
CA PHE A 426 -12.34 26.23 11.72
C PHE A 426 -13.17 27.06 12.72
N GLY A 427 -14.15 26.44 13.39
CA GLY A 427 -15.15 27.10 14.22
C GLY A 427 -16.41 27.55 13.46
N ASP A 428 -17.56 27.51 14.15
CA ASP A 428 -18.87 27.87 13.59
C ASP A 428 -18.94 29.27 12.96
N GLU A 429 -18.27 30.28 13.54
CA GLU A 429 -18.36 31.66 13.04
C GLU A 429 -17.74 31.79 11.65
N LEU A 430 -16.54 31.24 11.44
CA LEU A 430 -15.88 31.27 10.12
C LEU A 430 -16.65 30.43 9.09
N VAL A 431 -17.11 29.23 9.47
CA VAL A 431 -17.89 28.36 8.58
C VAL A 431 -19.20 29.05 8.14
N LYS A 432 -19.87 29.75 9.06
CA LYS A 432 -21.08 30.53 8.77
C LYS A 432 -20.83 31.76 7.89
N LEU A 433 -19.67 32.41 8.00
CA LEU A 433 -19.33 33.62 7.26
C LEU A 433 -18.76 33.34 5.85
N LEU A 434 -18.03 32.25 5.67
CA LEU A 434 -17.22 31.99 4.46
C LEU A 434 -17.57 30.66 3.75
N GLY A 435 -18.25 29.74 4.43
CA GLY A 435 -18.46 28.37 3.99
C GLY A 435 -17.25 27.48 4.26
N GLY A 436 -17.48 26.28 4.83
CA GLY A 436 -16.42 25.35 5.20
C GLY A 436 -15.57 24.87 4.01
N ALA A 437 -16.17 24.70 2.83
CA ALA A 437 -15.44 24.35 1.61
C ALA A 437 -14.44 25.44 1.17
N THR A 438 -14.79 26.72 1.31
CA THR A 438 -13.91 27.87 1.01
C THR A 438 -12.71 27.91 1.96
N LEU A 439 -12.96 27.64 3.25
CA LEU A 439 -11.91 27.56 4.28
C LEU A 439 -10.96 26.39 4.02
N ALA A 440 -11.50 25.22 3.65
CA ALA A 440 -10.71 24.03 3.31
C ALA A 440 -9.92 24.16 1.99
N ASP A 441 -10.34 25.03 1.06
CA ASP A 441 -9.55 25.38 -0.12
C ASP A 441 -8.40 26.34 0.23
N LEU A 442 -8.70 27.41 1.00
CA LEU A 442 -7.68 28.33 1.51
C LEU A 442 -6.62 27.62 2.36
N ASP A 443 -7.01 26.63 3.16
CA ASP A 443 -6.09 25.88 4.02
C ASP A 443 -5.22 24.89 3.24
N ARG A 444 -5.78 24.09 2.33
CA ARG A 444 -4.99 23.21 1.43
C ARG A 444 -3.96 24.00 0.60
N GLN A 445 -4.26 25.26 0.27
CA GLN A 445 -3.33 26.15 -0.43
C GLN A 445 -2.29 26.82 0.49
N GLY A 446 -2.32 26.58 1.80
CA GLY A 446 -1.45 27.20 2.82
C GLY A 446 -1.78 28.67 3.13
N LYS A 447 -2.89 29.20 2.63
CA LYS A 447 -3.24 30.63 2.62
C LYS A 447 -4.21 31.05 3.73
N LEU A 448 -4.79 30.10 4.48
CA LEU A 448 -5.84 30.38 5.46
C LEU A 448 -5.41 31.43 6.48
N PHE A 449 -4.25 31.27 7.12
CA PHE A 449 -3.81 32.18 8.18
C PHE A 449 -3.51 33.59 7.64
N ASP A 450 -2.84 33.70 6.49
CA ASP A 450 -2.59 34.98 5.81
C ASP A 450 -3.89 35.68 5.41
N PHE A 451 -4.88 34.92 4.93
CA PHE A 451 -6.21 35.44 4.62
C PHE A 451 -6.94 35.94 5.87
N LEU A 452 -6.94 35.15 6.95
CA LEU A 452 -7.59 35.53 8.20
C LEU A 452 -6.93 36.75 8.87
N GLN A 453 -5.62 36.91 8.75
CA GLN A 453 -4.88 38.07 9.26
C GLN A 453 -5.07 39.33 8.39
N SER A 454 -5.08 39.18 7.06
CA SER A 454 -5.14 40.32 6.11
C SER A 454 -6.55 40.83 5.80
N LYS A 455 -7.61 40.21 6.36
CA LYS A 455 -9.01 40.55 6.08
C LYS A 455 -9.81 40.83 7.36
N SER A 456 -10.77 41.74 7.22
CA SER A 456 -11.75 42.09 8.24
C SER A 456 -13.18 41.98 7.69
N TYR A 457 -14.13 41.74 8.58
CA TYR A 457 -15.56 41.72 8.30
C TYR A 457 -16.29 42.47 9.41
N GLN A 458 -17.12 43.45 9.02
CA GLN A 458 -17.82 44.36 9.93
C GLN A 458 -16.87 45.03 10.97
N GLY A 459 -15.76 45.60 10.49
CA GLY A 459 -14.75 46.29 11.31
C GLY A 459 -13.79 45.37 12.08
N THR A 460 -14.21 44.17 12.46
CA THR A 460 -13.40 43.19 13.20
C THR A 460 -12.58 42.31 12.26
N ALA A 461 -11.34 41.96 12.61
CA ALA A 461 -10.50 41.02 11.85
C ALA A 461 -11.15 39.62 11.72
N LEU A 462 -10.75 38.84 10.72
CA LEU A 462 -11.19 37.43 10.61
C LEU A 462 -10.40 36.51 11.54
N ALA A 463 -9.11 36.79 11.80
CA ALA A 463 -8.26 36.00 12.70
C ALA A 463 -8.82 35.88 14.13
N THR A 464 -9.51 36.90 14.66
CA THR A 464 -10.12 36.86 16.00
C THR A 464 -11.33 35.93 16.09
N ARG A 465 -11.90 35.52 14.94
CA ARG A 465 -13.07 34.64 14.81
C ARG A 465 -12.71 33.16 14.66
N LEU A 466 -11.41 32.84 14.58
CA LEU A 466 -10.94 31.45 14.51
C LEU A 466 -11.44 30.66 15.73
N GLY A 467 -12.07 29.52 15.47
CA GLY A 467 -12.58 28.59 16.49
C GLY A 467 -12.08 27.17 16.26
N GLY A 468 -12.62 26.24 17.04
CA GLY A 468 -12.31 24.81 16.92
C GLY A 468 -10.83 24.47 17.07
N TRP A 469 -10.45 23.34 16.48
CA TRP A 469 -9.13 22.73 16.53
C TRP A 469 -7.99 23.67 16.12
N LEU A 470 -8.16 24.51 15.09
CA LEU A 470 -7.12 25.47 14.71
C LEU A 470 -6.92 26.59 15.75
N LYS A 471 -7.95 26.93 16.53
CA LYS A 471 -7.82 27.84 17.69
C LYS A 471 -7.17 27.14 18.88
N GLU A 472 -7.60 25.92 19.17
CA GLU A 472 -7.09 25.09 20.28
C GLU A 472 -5.63 24.70 20.08
N ALA A 473 -5.15 24.62 18.85
CA ALA A 473 -3.76 24.35 18.50
C ALA A 473 -2.82 25.57 18.57
N LEU A 474 -3.33 26.81 18.70
CA LEU A 474 -2.51 28.02 18.78
C LEU A 474 -1.41 27.99 19.89
N PRO A 475 -1.58 27.34 21.06
CA PRO A 475 -0.52 27.21 22.07
C PRO A 475 0.68 26.35 21.63
N PHE A 476 0.57 25.60 20.53
CA PHE A 476 1.65 24.77 19.98
C PHE A 476 1.98 24.99 18.50
N ARG A 477 1.12 25.66 17.72
CA ARG A 477 1.42 26.07 16.34
C ARG A 477 2.72 26.88 16.29
N GLY A 478 3.64 26.48 15.41
CA GLY A 478 4.97 27.08 15.25
C GLY A 478 6.04 26.57 16.22
N LYS A 479 5.70 25.66 17.14
CA LYS A 479 6.68 24.90 17.94
C LYS A 479 7.07 23.62 17.22
N ALA A 480 8.16 22.99 17.64
CA ALA A 480 8.62 21.70 17.11
C ALA A 480 8.54 20.60 18.19
N VAL A 481 8.46 19.35 17.73
CA VAL A 481 8.42 18.14 18.56
C VAL A 481 9.48 17.15 18.10
N ALA A 482 9.86 16.20 18.95
CA ALA A 482 10.42 14.94 18.48
C ALA A 482 9.28 13.94 18.32
N CYS A 483 9.41 12.99 17.40
CA CYS A 483 8.36 12.00 17.13
C CYS A 483 8.88 10.58 17.34
N TYR A 484 8.02 9.58 17.56
CA TYR A 484 8.49 8.19 17.53
C TYR A 484 8.65 7.70 16.08
N HIS A 485 7.62 7.89 15.25
CA HIS A 485 7.55 7.45 13.86
C HIS A 485 7.06 8.60 12.97
N LYS A 486 7.29 8.48 11.66
CA LYS A 486 6.81 9.40 10.62
C LYS A 486 5.31 9.22 10.32
N GLU A 487 4.50 9.23 11.36
CA GLU A 487 3.02 9.12 11.31
C GLU A 487 2.33 10.49 11.20
N TRP A 488 2.94 11.51 11.80
CA TRP A 488 2.23 12.75 12.11
C TRP A 488 2.27 13.82 11.02
N ASP A 489 2.95 13.62 9.88
CA ASP A 489 3.21 14.70 8.90
C ASP A 489 1.96 15.44 8.41
N TYR A 490 0.82 14.73 8.20
CA TYR A 490 -0.44 15.38 7.81
C TYR A 490 -1.01 16.25 8.94
N PHE A 491 -0.92 15.80 10.19
CA PHE A 491 -1.26 16.58 11.38
C PHE A 491 -0.28 17.77 11.57
N SER A 492 1.02 17.53 11.43
CA SER A 492 2.08 18.53 11.53
C SER A 492 1.95 19.64 10.50
N ARG A 493 1.54 19.30 9.26
CA ARG A 493 1.22 20.28 8.20
C ARG A 493 0.02 21.14 8.57
N GLU A 494 -1.08 20.52 9.01
CA GLU A 494 -2.33 21.19 9.38
C GLU A 494 -2.11 22.16 10.55
N TYR A 495 -1.54 21.66 11.66
CA TYR A 495 -1.39 22.40 12.91
C TYR A 495 -0.08 23.19 13.04
N GLY A 496 0.84 23.04 12.08
CA GLY A 496 2.13 23.74 12.08
C GLY A 496 3.06 23.27 13.19
N LEU A 497 3.17 21.96 13.38
CA LEU A 497 3.91 21.30 14.47
C LEU A 497 4.91 20.26 13.92
N PRO A 498 6.02 20.67 13.30
CA PRO A 498 6.99 19.74 12.70
C PRO A 498 7.65 18.81 13.72
N CYS A 499 7.80 17.53 13.33
CA CYS A 499 8.79 16.62 13.92
C CYS A 499 10.21 17.05 13.48
N VAL A 500 11.16 17.22 14.41
CA VAL A 500 12.57 17.50 14.07
C VAL A 500 13.31 16.23 13.65
N ASP A 501 13.18 15.17 14.47
CA ASP A 501 13.69 13.83 14.19
C ASP A 501 12.79 12.77 14.87
N TYR A 502 13.08 11.50 14.57
CA TYR A 502 12.27 10.33 14.89
C TYR A 502 13.06 9.31 15.73
N ILE A 503 12.47 8.79 16.82
CA ILE A 503 13.08 7.70 17.59
C ILE A 503 13.29 6.47 16.71
N GLU A 504 12.29 6.07 15.92
CA GLU A 504 12.45 5.08 14.86
C GLU A 504 13.00 5.80 13.61
N PRO A 505 14.28 5.60 13.23
CA PRO A 505 14.92 6.41 12.18
C PRO A 505 14.25 6.26 10.81
N LYS A 506 13.67 5.08 10.58
CA LYS A 506 13.05 4.63 9.34
C LYS A 506 11.91 3.69 9.70
N PRO A 507 10.72 3.82 9.09
CA PRO A 507 9.61 2.88 9.27
C PRO A 507 10.06 1.41 9.29
N GLY A 508 9.71 0.70 10.36
CA GLY A 508 9.98 -0.73 10.53
C GLY A 508 11.42 -1.12 10.82
N ILE A 509 12.30 -0.16 11.13
CA ILE A 509 13.68 -0.40 11.57
C ILE A 509 13.81 0.00 13.05
N PRO A 510 13.85 -0.98 13.98
CA PRO A 510 14.12 -0.71 15.39
C PRO A 510 15.40 0.10 15.59
N PRO A 511 15.39 1.14 16.45
CA PRO A 511 16.48 2.07 16.54
C PRO A 511 17.70 1.51 17.27
N THR A 512 18.89 1.99 16.88
CA THR A 512 20.13 1.65 17.57
C THR A 512 20.37 2.57 18.77
N PRO A 513 21.10 2.14 19.81
CA PRO A 513 21.45 3.01 20.94
C PRO A 513 22.26 4.27 20.54
N GLY A 514 22.95 4.23 19.39
CA GLY A 514 23.62 5.41 18.82
C GLY A 514 22.61 6.42 18.27
N HIS A 515 21.68 5.97 17.42
CA HIS A 515 20.59 6.81 16.89
C HIS A 515 19.76 7.44 18.01
N VAL A 516 19.39 6.66 19.03
CA VAL A 516 18.63 7.20 20.19
C VAL A 516 19.45 8.25 20.97
N LEU A 517 20.78 8.15 21.01
CA LEU A 517 21.63 9.17 21.61
C LEU A 517 21.73 10.43 20.74
N GLU A 518 21.75 10.28 19.41
CA GLU A 518 21.73 11.39 18.44
C GLU A 518 20.42 12.19 18.59
N VAL A 519 19.25 11.53 18.56
CA VAL A 519 17.93 12.11 18.84
C VAL A 519 17.91 12.85 20.19
N ILE A 520 18.44 12.22 21.26
CA ILE A 520 18.47 12.82 22.61
C ILE A 520 19.33 14.10 22.65
N ASN A 521 20.42 14.16 21.88
CA ASN A 521 21.26 15.35 21.82
C ASN A 521 20.58 16.46 21.00
N GLU A 522 20.02 16.15 19.82
CA GLU A 522 19.28 17.14 19.03
C GLU A 522 18.08 17.71 19.79
N MET A 523 17.33 16.87 20.52
CA MET A 523 16.25 17.31 21.40
C MET A 523 16.72 18.29 22.49
N ARG A 524 17.93 18.11 23.04
CA ARG A 524 18.50 19.02 24.04
C ARG A 524 18.98 20.32 23.41
N ASP A 525 19.69 20.24 22.29
CA ASP A 525 20.30 21.38 21.60
C ASP A 525 19.24 22.32 21.00
N GLN A 526 18.11 21.77 20.53
CA GLN A 526 16.94 22.55 20.06
C GLN A 526 15.88 22.81 21.14
N HIS A 527 16.14 22.41 22.40
CA HIS A 527 15.25 22.59 23.56
C HIS A 527 13.81 22.06 23.34
N ILE A 528 13.70 20.89 22.69
CA ILE A 528 12.43 20.26 22.31
C ILE A 528 11.62 19.85 23.55
N GLN A 529 10.46 20.46 23.72
CA GLN A 529 9.64 20.34 24.94
C GLN A 529 8.77 19.09 24.99
N VAL A 530 8.51 18.45 23.84
CA VAL A 530 7.55 17.35 23.69
C VAL A 530 8.08 16.26 22.77
N LEU A 531 7.90 15.01 23.20
CA LEU A 531 8.12 13.80 22.41
C LEU A 531 6.76 13.15 22.13
N PHE A 532 6.38 13.04 20.86
CA PHE A 532 5.05 12.61 20.43
C PHE A 532 5.09 11.18 19.85
N SER A 533 4.33 10.26 20.47
CA SER A 533 4.30 8.84 20.12
C SER A 533 2.87 8.33 20.03
N THR A 534 2.68 7.28 19.22
CA THR A 534 1.49 6.45 19.37
C THR A 534 1.60 5.57 20.62
N ASN A 535 0.48 5.03 21.06
CA ASN A 535 0.36 4.08 22.18
C ASN A 535 0.83 2.65 21.86
N TYR A 536 1.10 2.33 20.59
CA TYR A 536 1.44 0.97 20.14
C TYR A 536 2.95 0.71 20.00
N TYR A 537 3.78 1.74 20.20
CA TYR A 537 5.25 1.64 20.29
C TYR A 537 5.72 1.38 21.74
N ASP A 538 7.03 1.17 21.95
CA ASP A 538 7.56 0.87 23.28
C ASP A 538 7.48 2.09 24.21
N ARG A 539 6.48 2.08 25.10
CA ARG A 539 6.23 3.12 26.10
C ARG A 539 7.43 3.32 27.04
N SER A 540 8.24 2.29 27.32
CA SER A 540 9.41 2.45 28.20
C SER A 540 10.53 3.22 27.51
N GLN A 541 10.78 2.95 26.22
CA GLN A 541 11.74 3.71 25.41
C GLN A 541 11.32 5.18 25.25
N VAL A 542 10.03 5.44 24.97
CA VAL A 542 9.50 6.81 24.86
C VAL A 542 9.67 7.57 26.19
N LEU A 543 9.38 6.94 27.32
CA LEU A 543 9.56 7.55 28.64
C LEU A 543 11.04 7.76 29.01
N GLU A 544 11.95 6.86 28.61
CA GLU A 544 13.40 7.04 28.84
C GLU A 544 13.95 8.23 28.05
N VAL A 545 13.60 8.35 26.77
CA VAL A 545 14.03 9.49 25.91
C VAL A 545 13.49 10.81 26.46
N ALA A 546 12.20 10.85 26.85
CA ALA A 546 11.59 12.01 27.50
C ALA A 546 12.31 12.37 28.82
N GLN A 547 12.56 11.40 29.70
CA GLN A 547 13.27 11.63 30.97
C GLN A 547 14.70 12.13 30.76
N ARG A 548 15.42 11.60 29.76
CA ARG A 548 16.82 11.98 29.46
C ARG A 548 16.95 13.35 28.78
N THR A 549 15.88 13.86 28.17
CA THR A 549 15.84 15.18 27.50
C THR A 549 15.18 16.26 28.35
N GLY A 550 14.31 15.89 29.30
CA GLY A 550 13.44 16.82 30.02
C GLY A 550 12.14 17.13 29.28
N ALA A 551 11.92 16.51 28.11
CA ALA A 551 10.70 16.66 27.33
C ALA A 551 9.51 15.92 27.99
N LYS A 552 8.29 16.32 27.65
CA LYS A 552 7.07 15.60 28.03
C LYS A 552 6.77 14.53 26.96
N ALA A 553 6.62 13.27 27.39
CA ALA A 553 6.07 12.23 26.53
C ALA A 553 4.55 12.44 26.37
N VAL A 554 4.09 12.60 25.13
CA VAL A 554 2.67 12.56 24.75
C VAL A 554 2.46 11.25 23.99
N ILE A 555 1.65 10.36 24.56
CA ILE A 555 1.47 8.98 24.08
C ILE A 555 -0.02 8.72 23.87
N VAL A 556 -0.46 8.71 22.60
CA VAL A 556 -1.88 8.73 22.21
C VAL A 556 -2.24 7.57 21.28
N PRO A 557 -3.50 7.10 21.23
CA PRO A 557 -3.94 6.21 20.17
C PRO A 557 -3.86 6.89 18.80
N SER A 558 -3.31 6.19 17.81
CA SER A 558 -3.37 6.57 16.39
C SER A 558 -4.75 6.34 15.78
N ASN A 559 -5.50 5.38 16.34
CA ASN A 559 -6.71 4.83 15.74
C ASN A 559 -7.85 4.71 16.78
N THR A 560 -9.10 4.83 16.33
CA THR A 560 -10.26 4.78 17.24
C THR A 560 -10.35 3.43 17.95
N ASN A 561 -10.95 3.42 19.14
CA ASN A 561 -10.93 2.30 20.09
C ASN A 561 -9.53 1.93 20.61
N GLY A 562 -8.47 2.68 20.29
CA GLY A 562 -7.12 2.48 20.84
C GLY A 562 -6.95 2.96 22.28
N ALA A 563 -7.91 3.72 22.81
CA ALA A 563 -8.01 4.07 24.22
C ALA A 563 -9.50 4.16 24.64
N PRO A 564 -9.83 3.99 25.93
CA PRO A 564 -11.20 4.12 26.42
C PRO A 564 -11.82 5.47 26.07
N GLY A 565 -13.09 5.47 25.62
CA GLY A 565 -13.82 6.68 25.24
C GLY A 565 -13.57 7.21 23.83
N ILE A 566 -12.48 6.81 23.16
CA ILE A 566 -12.08 7.33 21.84
C ILE A 566 -12.78 6.57 20.71
N ASN A 567 -14.07 6.83 20.49
CA ASN A 567 -14.92 6.01 19.62
C ASN A 567 -15.09 6.56 18.20
N SER A 568 -14.99 7.89 18.04
CA SER A 568 -15.19 8.63 16.80
C SER A 568 -13.89 9.29 16.29
N TYR A 569 -13.91 9.78 15.05
CA TYR A 569 -12.80 10.58 14.52
C TYR A 569 -12.58 11.87 15.32
N PHE A 570 -13.66 12.51 15.77
CA PHE A 570 -13.60 13.73 16.57
C PHE A 570 -12.91 13.48 17.91
N ASP A 571 -13.13 12.32 18.55
CA ASP A 571 -12.49 11.98 19.83
C ASP A 571 -10.95 11.83 19.69
N LEU A 572 -10.46 11.30 18.57
CA LEU A 572 -9.01 11.24 18.27
C LEU A 572 -8.42 12.66 18.18
N MET A 573 -9.01 13.50 17.31
CA MET A 573 -8.52 14.87 17.10
C MET A 573 -8.54 15.68 18.40
N ASN A 574 -9.66 15.62 19.14
CA ASN A 574 -9.82 16.25 20.45
C ASN A 574 -8.72 15.79 21.42
N LEU A 575 -8.43 14.48 21.49
CA LEU A 575 -7.40 13.94 22.37
C LEU A 575 -6.00 14.41 21.96
N TRP A 576 -5.64 14.33 20.67
CA TRP A 576 -4.32 14.74 20.18
C TRP A 576 -4.05 16.22 20.45
N ILE A 577 -5.01 17.09 20.14
CA ILE A 577 -4.89 18.53 20.31
C ILE A 577 -4.87 18.92 21.78
N SER A 578 -5.76 18.36 22.61
CA SER A 578 -5.81 18.68 24.04
C SER A 578 -4.57 18.18 24.79
N GLU A 579 -4.03 17.01 24.48
CA GLU A 579 -2.78 16.51 25.09
C GLU A 579 -1.55 17.32 24.66
N LEU A 580 -1.45 17.71 23.39
CA LEU A 580 -0.37 18.59 22.91
C LEU A 580 -0.50 20.00 23.53
N ALA A 581 -1.71 20.56 23.61
CA ALA A 581 -1.97 21.83 24.28
C ALA A 581 -1.66 21.78 25.78
N ARG A 582 -1.98 20.69 26.48
CA ARG A 582 -1.61 20.47 27.89
C ARG A 582 -0.09 20.34 28.07
N ALA A 583 0.58 19.65 27.15
CA ALA A 583 2.02 19.49 27.16
C ALA A 583 2.75 20.84 26.95
N PHE A 584 2.34 21.63 25.95
CA PHE A 584 2.96 22.92 25.62
C PHE A 584 2.43 24.12 26.43
N GLY A 585 1.26 24.01 27.07
CA GLY A 585 0.57 25.09 27.80
C GLY A 585 0.88 25.20 29.29
N GLY A 586 1.52 24.17 29.89
CA GLY A 586 2.17 24.33 31.19
C GLY A 586 1.32 24.16 32.45
N GLY A 587 0.29 23.29 32.45
CA GLY A 587 -0.43 22.95 33.68
C GLY A 587 -1.28 21.69 33.57
N GLY A 588 -1.24 20.84 34.62
CA GLY A 588 -2.08 19.63 34.75
C GLY A 588 -1.29 18.30 34.65
N PRO A 589 -1.44 17.38 35.62
CA PRO A 589 -0.91 16.02 35.53
C PRO A 589 -1.42 15.27 34.29
N ALA A 590 -0.72 14.22 33.89
CA ALA A 590 -1.26 13.28 32.90
C ALA A 590 -2.39 12.44 33.52
N ALA A 591 -3.38 12.07 32.70
CA ALA A 591 -4.21 10.91 33.00
C ALA A 591 -3.33 9.66 32.85
N ASN A 592 -3.29 8.84 33.90
CA ASN A 592 -2.47 7.61 33.97
C ASN A 592 -3.18 6.41 33.33
#